data_AF-A0A1Y4C6Q3-F1
#
_entry.id   AF-A0A1Y4C6Q3-F1
#
_cell.length_a   1.000
_cell.length_b   1.000
_cell.length_c   1.000
_cell.angle_alpha   90.00
_cell.angle_beta   90.00
_cell.angle_gamma   90.00
#
_symmetry.space_group_name_H-M   'P 1'
#
loop_
_entity.id
_entity.type
_entity.pdbx_description
1 polymer ?
#
loop_
_entity_poly.entity_id
_entity_poly.type
_entity_poly.pdbx_seq_one_letter_code
_entity_poly.pdbx_strand_id
1 'polypeptide(L)' 'MAIQEPRRLSLRVTQAQAGEKIDTLLRRELHLSGTVIRRVKWLEDGILLDGVRAITGQRVAEGQELSVLVSDPHPAGDMV' A
#
# COMPACT_ATOMS: atom_id res chain seq x y z
N MET A 1 14.42 -5.74 20.94
CA MET A 1 14.38 -6.20 19.54
C MET A 1 12.93 -6.47 19.18
N ALA A 2 12.28 -5.54 18.47
CA ALA A 2 10.96 -5.78 17.92
C ALA A 2 11.17 -5.94 16.41
N ILE A 3 11.13 -7.18 15.93
CA ILE A 3 10.86 -7.43 14.52
C ILE A 3 9.48 -6.83 14.27
N GLN A 4 9.43 -5.64 13.67
CA GLN A 4 8.16 -5.11 13.20
C GLN A 4 7.77 -6.00 12.03
N GLU A 5 6.84 -6.92 12.29
CA GLU A 5 6.25 -7.77 11.26
C GLU A 5 5.80 -6.91 10.07
N PRO A 6 5.93 -7.39 8.83
CA PRO A 6 5.48 -6.68 7.64
C PRO A 6 4.02 -6.26 7.82
N ARG A 7 3.79 -4.98 8.16
CA ARG A 7 2.44 -4.44 8.34
C ARG A 7 1.82 -4.28 6.97
N ARG A 8 1.02 -5.26 6.58
CA ARG A 8 0.13 -5.16 5.42
C ARG A 8 -1.17 -4.52 5.87
N LEU A 9 -1.58 -3.46 5.18
CA LEU A 9 -2.88 -2.84 5.35
C LEU A 9 -3.79 -3.33 4.23
N SER A 10 -4.96 -3.84 4.62
CA SER A 10 -6.03 -4.24 3.70
C SER A 10 -7.16 -3.22 3.81
N LEU A 11 -7.57 -2.66 2.68
CA LEU A 11 -8.67 -1.72 2.55
C LEU A 11 -9.67 -2.27 1.55
N ARG A 12 -10.93 -2.41 1.98
CA ARG A 12 -12.01 -2.78 1.07
C ARG A 12 -12.53 -1.55 0.34
N VAL A 13 -12.50 -1.59 -0.98
CA VAL A 13 -12.99 -0.50 -1.83
C VAL A 13 -14.51 -0.47 -1.78
N THR A 14 -15.06 0.65 -1.33
CA THR A 14 -16.50 0.91 -1.28
C THR A 14 -16.99 1.61 -2.55
N GLN A 15 -18.31 1.67 -2.76
CA GLN A 15 -18.91 2.36 -3.92
C GLN A 15 -18.47 3.83 -4.02
N ALA A 16 -18.26 4.50 -2.88
CA ALA A 16 -17.79 5.89 -2.83
C ALA A 16 -16.35 6.07 -3.34
N GLN A 17 -15.58 4.98 -3.38
CA GLN A 17 -14.17 4.94 -3.79
C GLN A 17 -14.01 4.31 -5.18
N ALA A 18 -15.08 3.70 -5.72
CA ALA A 18 -15.06 3.11 -7.04
C ALA A 18 -14.81 4.21 -8.10
N GLY A 19 -13.81 3.98 -8.95
CA GLY A 19 -13.33 4.94 -9.94
C GLY A 19 -12.22 5.86 -9.44
N GLU A 20 -11.91 5.87 -8.14
CA GLU A 20 -10.76 6.60 -7.60
C GLU A 20 -9.44 5.89 -7.92
N LYS A 21 -8.36 6.69 -7.97
CA LYS A 21 -7.01 6.14 -8.15
C LYS A 21 -6.53 5.52 -6.85
N ILE A 22 -5.76 4.44 -6.98
CA ILE A 22 -5.07 3.83 -5.84
C ILE A 22 -4.24 4.89 -5.09
N ASP A 23 -3.47 5.74 -5.78
CA ASP A 23 -2.71 6.84 -5.17
C ASP A 23 -3.55 7.73 -4.23
N THR A 24 -4.75 8.12 -4.68
CA THR A 24 -5.67 8.91 -3.86
C THR A 24 -6.11 8.13 -2.63
N LEU A 25 -6.45 6.85 -2.77
CA LEU A 25 -6.87 5.99 -1.66
C LEU A 25 -5.73 5.74 -0.67
N LEU A 26 -4.51 5.51 -1.16
CA LEU A 26 -3.33 5.38 -0.31
C LEU A 26 -3.15 6.63 0.57
N ARG A 27 -3.37 7.82 0.01
CA ARG A 27 -3.17 9.08 0.73
C ARG A 27 -4.37 9.48 1.59
N ARG A 28 -5.61 9.24 1.14
CA ARG A 28 -6.85 9.64 1.83
C ARG A 28 -7.34 8.61 2.84
N GLU A 29 -7.29 7.33 2.50
CA GLU A 29 -7.84 6.27 3.36
C GLU A 29 -6.76 5.72 4.28
N LEU A 30 -5.62 5.36 3.70
CA LEU A 30 -4.51 4.78 4.45
C LEU A 30 -3.57 5.83 5.04
N HIS A 31 -3.83 7.12 4.77
CA HIS A 31 -3.04 8.26 5.26
C HIS A 31 -1.52 8.07 5.07
N LEU A 32 -1.13 7.38 3.98
CA LEU A 32 0.26 7.03 3.75
C LEU A 32 1.08 8.26 3.42
N SER A 33 2.24 8.35 4.06
CA SER A 33 3.24 9.35 3.72
C SER A 33 3.85 9.06 2.35
N GLY A 34 4.22 10.10 1.61
CA GLY A 34 4.84 9.98 0.28
C GLY A 34 6.08 9.08 0.27
N THR A 35 6.81 8.99 1.40
CA THR A 35 7.93 8.04 1.58
C THR A 35 7.50 6.59 1.46
N VAL A 36 6.39 6.21 2.10
CA VAL A 36 5.84 4.85 2.05
C VAL A 36 5.33 4.56 0.64
N ILE A 37 4.55 5.47 0.05
CA ILE A 37 4.04 5.33 -1.32
C ILE A 37 5.19 5.15 -2.31
N ARG A 38 6.26 5.94 -2.17
CA ARG A 38 7.47 5.82 -2.99
C ARG A 38 8.12 4.46 -2.83
N ARG A 39 8.11 3.88 -1.63
CA ARG A 39 8.70 2.57 -1.34
C ARG A 39 7.90 1.41 -1.88
N VAL A 40 6.59 1.37 -1.59
CA VAL A 40 5.69 0.31 -2.05
C VAL A 40 5.57 0.28 -3.57
N LYS A 41 5.79 1.43 -4.23
CA LYS A 41 5.90 1.51 -5.69
C LYS A 41 7.06 0.69 -6.26
N TRP A 42 8.15 0.50 -5.51
CA TRP A 42 9.30 -0.31 -5.95
C TRP A 42 9.15 -1.79 -5.61
N LEU A 43 8.21 -2.14 -4.73
CA LEU A 43 7.96 -3.52 -4.33
C LEU A 43 6.94 -4.15 -5.27
N GLU A 44 7.26 -5.33 -5.81
CA GLU A 44 6.35 -6.04 -6.72
C GLU A 44 5.07 -6.49 -6.02
N ASP A 45 5.15 -6.84 -4.74
CA ASP A 45 4.04 -7.15 -3.83
C ASP A 45 3.63 -5.95 -2.96
N GLY A 46 4.11 -4.75 -3.29
CA GLY A 46 3.88 -3.54 -2.52
C GLY A 46 2.42 -3.09 -2.54
N ILE A 47 1.76 -3.26 -3.70
CA ILE A 47 0.36 -2.91 -3.91
C ILE A 47 -0.31 -4.06 -4.65
N LEU A 48 -1.27 -4.67 -3.98
CA LEU A 48 -2.12 -5.71 -4.50
C LEU A 48 -3.56 -5.21 -4.49
N LEU A 49 -4.29 -5.44 -5.57
CA LEU A 49 -5.71 -5.18 -5.68
C LEU A 49 -6.39 -6.51 -6.01
N ASP A 50 -7.23 -6.98 -5.11
CA ASP A 50 -7.87 -8.29 -5.19
C ASP A 50 -6.84 -9.44 -5.28
N GLY A 51 -5.67 -9.26 -4.65
CA GLY A 51 -4.54 -10.18 -4.75
C GLY A 51 -3.71 -10.07 -6.05
N VAL A 52 -4.09 -9.18 -6.97
CA VAL A 52 -3.37 -8.93 -8.23
C VAL A 52 -2.48 -7.70 -8.09
N ARG A 53 -1.24 -7.78 -8.56
CA ARG A 53 -0.33 -6.61 -8.58
C ARG A 53 -0.98 -5.42 -9.28
N ALA A 54 -1.10 -4.31 -8.56
CA ALA A 54 -1.69 -3.07 -9.06
C ALA A 54 -0.70 -1.91 -8.97
N ILE A 55 -0.89 -0.90 -9.82
CA ILE A 55 -0.08 0.31 -9.85
C ILE A 55 -0.82 1.47 -9.19
N THR A 56 -0.10 2.42 -8.57
CA THR A 56 -0.73 3.59 -7.92
C THR A 56 -1.61 4.44 -8.84
N GLY A 57 -1.35 4.41 -10.16
CA GLY A 57 -2.16 5.09 -11.16
C GLY A 57 -3.44 4.36 -11.59
N GLN A 58 -3.63 3.11 -11.17
CA GLN A 58 -4.80 2.30 -11.51
C GLN A 58 -6.04 2.81 -10.77
N ARG A 59 -7.19 2.72 -11.41
CA ARG A 59 -8.49 3.00 -10.78
C ARG A 59 -9.02 1.73 -10.15
N VAL A 60 -9.57 1.85 -8.95
CA VAL A 60 -10.22 0.73 -8.27
C VAL A 60 -11.70 0.64 -8.66
N ALA A 61 -12.26 -0.56 -8.57
CA ALA A 61 -13.68 -0.83 -8.69
C ALA A 61 -14.27 -1.16 -7.33
N GLU A 62 -15.58 -0.94 -7.19
CA GLU A 62 -16.33 -1.32 -5.99
C GLU A 62 -16.14 -2.81 -5.68
N GLY A 63 -15.97 -3.13 -4.40
CA GLY A 63 -15.88 -4.51 -3.93
C GLY A 63 -14.49 -5.12 -3.98
N GLN A 64 -13.52 -4.44 -4.62
CA GLN A 64 -12.13 -4.89 -4.65
C GLN A 64 -11.44 -4.72 -3.30
N GLU A 65 -10.46 -5.58 -3.00
CA GLU A 65 -9.64 -5.48 -1.80
C GLU A 65 -8.26 -4.93 -2.12
N LEU A 66 -7.96 -3.71 -1.67
CA LEU A 66 -6.64 -3.11 -1.81
C LEU A 66 -5.74 -3.52 -0.63
N SER A 67 -4.71 -4.30 -0.91
CA SER A 67 -3.71 -4.77 0.04
C SER A 67 -2.37 -4.09 -0.21
N VAL A 68 -1.84 -3.35 0.77
CA VAL A 68 -0.61 -2.56 0.64
C VAL A 68 0.38 -2.95 1.71
N LEU A 69 1.63 -3.21 1.31
CA LEU A 69 2.70 -3.57 2.23
C LEU A 69 3.35 -2.29 2.77
N VAL A 70 3.08 -1.93 4.02
CA VAL A 70 3.43 -0.60 4.57
C VAL A 70 4.74 -0.60 5.36
N SER A 71 5.22 -1.79 5.73
CA SER A 71 6.41 -1.95 6.57
C SER A 71 7.49 -2.74 5.85
N ASP A 72 8.70 -2.21 5.91
CA ASP A 72 9.92 -2.88 5.49
C ASP A 72 10.65 -3.45 6.70
N PRO A 73 11.33 -4.60 6.55
CA PRO A 73 12.43 -4.93 7.44
C PRO A 73 13.50 -3.85 7.24
N HIS A 74 13.73 -3.05 8.27
CA HIS A 74 14.87 -2.14 8.32
C HIS A 74 16.16 -2.90 7.93
N PRO A 75 17.05 -2.38 7.06
CA PRO A 75 18.45 -2.78 7.14
C PRO A 75 18.97 -2.23 8.46
N ALA A 76 19.02 -3.07 9.50
CA ALA A 76 19.89 -2.79 10.63
C ALA A 76 21.32 -2.75 10.09
N GLY A 77 21.85 -1.54 9.94
CA GLY A 77 23.17 -1.24 9.42
C GLY A 77 23.13 0.17 8.84
N ASP A 78 23.67 1.20 9.47
CA ASP A 78 24.96 1.21 10.13
C ASP A 78 24.99 2.33 11.18
N MET A 79 25.56 1.99 12.32
CA MET A 79 25.93 2.90 13.38
C MET A 79 27.44 3.07 13.21
N VAL A 80 27.88 4.19 12.62
CA VAL A 80 29.26 4.67 12.69
C VAL A 80 29.30 6.16 13.01
#